data_AF-A0A964W6P9-F1
#
_entry.id   AF-A0A964W6P9-F1
#
_cell.length_a   1.000
_cell.length_b   1.000
_cell.length_c   1.000
_cell.angle_alpha   90.00
_cell.angle_beta   90.00
_cell.angle_gamma   90.00
#
_symmetry.space_group_name_H-M   'P 1'
#
loop_
_entity.id
_entity.type
_entity.pdbx_description
1 polymer ?
#
loop_
_entity_poly.entity_id
_entity_poly.type
_entity_poly.pdbx_seq_one_letter_code
_entity_poly.pdbx_strand_id
1 'polypeptide(L)'
;MNYIKNLQREIIKNSYEKADLQTKKYSFGTEKNIEIFYAPFDYINPNAKIIIVGITPGWSQMEKSYRTAITSFSINQNWEEATKEVKKQASFAGSMRNNLITMLDELELNNKLNILSTSQLFDEQNSILHTTSIIKYPTFNKGKNYTGRTPLPLRTEILKNFIESNFLPEINNFENKLVIPLGTCVSKVLTKLNEDNLLNSNIYLNHFPHPSGSNGHRHKQFKDYKLQMFNQIKSWEIDN
;
A
#
# COMPACT_ATOMS: atom_id res chain seq x y z
N MET A 1 -2.28 1.82 -23.33
CA MET A 1 -3.18 0.70 -22.99
C MET A 1 -4.33 1.25 -22.15
N ASN A 2 -5.60 0.85 -22.36
CA ASN A 2 -6.72 1.37 -21.55
C ASN A 2 -7.22 0.32 -20.56
N TYR A 3 -6.43 0.10 -19.48
CA TYR A 3 -6.71 -0.91 -18.46
C TYR A 3 -8.07 -0.71 -17.77
N ILE A 4 -8.48 0.55 -17.59
CA ILE A 4 -9.77 0.90 -16.99
C ILE A 4 -10.92 0.45 -17.88
N LYS A 5 -10.94 0.79 -19.17
CA LYS A 5 -11.98 0.32 -20.11
C LYS A 5 -12.05 -1.20 -20.19
N ASN A 6 -10.89 -1.86 -20.06
CA ASN A 6 -10.77 -3.31 -20.04
C ASN A 6 -11.46 -3.93 -18.81
N LEU A 7 -11.31 -3.32 -17.63
CA LEU A 7 -11.98 -3.70 -16.38
C LEU A 7 -13.47 -3.40 -16.39
N GLN A 8 -13.87 -2.23 -16.89
CA GLN A 8 -15.27 -1.81 -16.98
C GLN A 8 -16.11 -2.74 -17.86
N ARG A 9 -15.47 -3.52 -18.74
CA ARG A 9 -16.10 -4.50 -19.64
C ARG A 9 -15.81 -5.95 -19.22
N GLU A 10 -15.15 -6.16 -18.09
CA GLU A 10 -14.82 -7.50 -17.60
C GLU A 10 -16.07 -8.20 -17.08
N ILE A 11 -16.13 -9.53 -17.24
CA ILE A 11 -17.24 -10.35 -16.76
C ILE A 11 -17.20 -10.37 -15.23
N ILE A 12 -18.32 -10.05 -14.58
CA ILE A 12 -18.46 -10.15 -13.12
C ILE A 12 -18.35 -11.61 -12.68
N LYS A 13 -17.37 -11.90 -11.81
CA LYS A 13 -17.18 -13.21 -11.18
C LYS A 13 -17.14 -13.10 -9.65
N ASN A 14 -17.49 -14.19 -8.97
CA ASN A 14 -17.34 -14.32 -7.51
C ASN A 14 -15.87 -14.39 -7.08
N SER A 15 -14.99 -14.89 -7.96
CA SER A 15 -13.54 -14.89 -7.80
C SER A 15 -12.87 -14.94 -9.17
N TYR A 16 -11.66 -14.41 -9.26
CA TYR A 16 -10.82 -14.52 -10.45
C TYR A 16 -9.59 -15.38 -10.18
N GLU A 17 -9.12 -16.09 -11.19
CA GLU A 17 -7.89 -16.87 -11.14
C GLU A 17 -6.71 -16.11 -11.73
N LYS A 18 -5.48 -16.58 -11.47
CA LYS A 18 -4.28 -15.97 -12.06
C LYS A 18 -4.37 -15.90 -13.59
N ALA A 19 -4.92 -16.93 -14.23
CA ALA A 19 -5.10 -16.99 -15.67
C ALA A 19 -6.06 -15.91 -16.20
N ASP A 20 -6.98 -15.40 -15.37
CA ASP A 20 -7.88 -14.30 -15.75
C ASP A 20 -7.15 -12.94 -15.75
N LEU A 21 -6.32 -12.71 -14.72
CA LEU A 21 -5.84 -11.35 -14.40
C LEU A 21 -4.35 -11.13 -14.72
N GLN A 22 -3.52 -12.17 -14.67
CA GLN A 22 -2.09 -12.09 -15.01
C GLN A 22 -1.89 -12.30 -16.52
N THR A 23 -2.56 -11.48 -17.31
CA THR A 23 -2.58 -11.57 -18.77
C THR A 23 -1.94 -10.35 -19.41
N LYS A 24 -1.59 -10.45 -20.70
CA LYS A 24 -1.09 -9.30 -21.48
C LYS A 24 -2.06 -8.11 -21.44
N LYS A 25 -3.37 -8.34 -21.29
CA LYS A 25 -4.43 -7.31 -21.18
C LYS A 25 -4.16 -6.32 -20.04
N TYR A 26 -3.53 -6.78 -18.97
CA TYR A 26 -3.26 -6.02 -17.74
C TYR A 26 -1.77 -5.85 -17.44
N SER A 27 -0.88 -6.36 -18.29
CA SER A 27 0.56 -6.26 -18.05
C SER A 27 1.07 -4.84 -18.34
N PHE A 28 1.92 -4.33 -17.45
CA PHE A 28 2.73 -3.15 -17.71
C PHE A 28 4.06 -3.49 -18.40
N GLY A 29 4.51 -4.74 -18.29
CA GLY A 29 5.76 -5.21 -18.84
C GLY A 29 6.49 -6.18 -17.91
N THR A 30 7.65 -6.63 -18.35
CA THR A 30 8.51 -7.56 -17.63
C THR A 30 9.96 -7.14 -17.70
N GLU A 31 10.74 -7.45 -16.66
CA GLU A 31 12.19 -7.37 -16.67
C GLU A 31 12.76 -8.62 -16.01
N LYS A 32 13.49 -9.44 -16.77
CA LYS A 32 13.96 -10.77 -16.33
C LYS A 32 12.79 -11.61 -15.81
N ASN A 33 12.72 -11.84 -14.50
CA ASN A 33 11.66 -12.61 -13.85
C ASN A 33 10.58 -11.74 -13.20
N ILE A 34 10.71 -10.41 -13.28
CA ILE A 34 9.78 -9.46 -12.69
C ILE A 34 8.66 -9.17 -13.66
N GLU A 35 7.44 -9.25 -13.17
CA GLU A 35 6.21 -9.00 -13.91
C GLU A 35 5.34 -8.05 -13.11
N ILE A 36 4.86 -6.98 -13.74
CA ILE A 36 3.99 -5.98 -13.11
C ILE A 36 2.67 -5.93 -13.86
N PHE A 37 1.56 -5.99 -13.12
CA PHE A 37 0.21 -5.97 -13.67
C PHE A 37 -0.58 -4.82 -13.08
N TYR A 38 -1.40 -4.17 -13.90
CA TYR A 38 -2.36 -3.18 -13.45
C TYR A 38 -3.29 -3.74 -12.37
N ALA A 39 -3.68 -2.90 -11.42
CA ALA A 39 -4.77 -3.12 -10.50
C ALA A 39 -5.33 -1.76 -10.05
N PRO A 40 -6.64 -1.66 -9.76
CA PRO A 40 -7.36 -0.40 -9.52
C PRO A 40 -7.07 0.24 -8.14
N PHE A 41 -5.79 0.38 -7.77
CA PHE A 41 -5.32 1.07 -6.57
C PHE A 41 -5.04 2.57 -6.81
N ASP A 42 -5.70 3.16 -7.81
CA ASP A 42 -5.35 4.50 -8.31
C ASP A 42 -5.85 5.64 -7.43
N TYR A 43 -6.92 5.44 -6.65
CA TYR A 43 -7.49 6.47 -5.77
C TYR A 43 -6.44 7.07 -4.83
N ILE A 44 -6.38 8.40 -4.77
CA ILE A 44 -5.57 9.17 -3.82
C ILE A 44 -6.55 9.87 -2.88
N ASN A 45 -6.39 9.67 -1.58
CA ASN A 45 -7.22 10.33 -0.58
C ASN A 45 -6.60 11.67 -0.17
N PRO A 46 -7.07 12.83 -0.68
CA PRO A 46 -6.44 14.12 -0.37
C PRO A 46 -6.59 14.53 1.10
N ASN A 47 -7.55 13.94 1.83
CA ASN A 47 -7.84 14.27 3.22
C ASN A 47 -7.05 13.39 4.22
N ALA A 48 -6.13 12.56 3.72
CA ALA A 48 -5.40 11.63 4.57
C ALA A 48 -4.48 12.37 5.56
N LYS A 49 -4.57 11.96 6.83
CA LYS A 49 -3.66 12.36 7.90
C LYS A 49 -2.55 11.32 8.10
N ILE A 50 -2.85 10.05 7.78
CA ILE A 50 -1.94 8.90 7.90
C ILE A 50 -1.79 8.22 6.54
N ILE A 51 -0.56 7.87 6.19
CA ILE A 51 -0.23 7.18 4.95
C ILE A 51 0.52 5.89 5.27
N ILE A 52 -0.03 4.75 4.89
CA ILE A 52 0.63 3.46 5.09
C ILE A 52 1.23 2.99 3.76
N VAL A 53 2.55 2.74 3.76
CA VAL A 53 3.32 2.41 2.55
C VAL A 53 3.82 0.97 2.61
N GLY A 54 3.27 0.13 1.74
CA GLY A 54 3.70 -1.25 1.53
C GLY A 54 4.81 -1.41 0.48
N ILE A 55 5.19 -2.66 0.20
CA ILE A 55 6.14 -2.99 -0.86
C ILE A 55 5.44 -2.97 -2.23
N THR A 56 4.46 -3.86 -2.39
CA THR A 56 3.63 -4.04 -3.58
C THR A 56 2.40 -4.85 -3.16
N PRO A 57 1.24 -4.69 -3.83
CA PRO A 57 0.13 -5.62 -3.67
C PRO A 57 0.54 -7.05 -4.07
N GLY A 58 0.09 -8.05 -3.30
CA GLY A 58 0.20 -9.48 -3.68
C GLY A 58 -1.02 -10.00 -4.44
N TRP A 59 -0.99 -11.28 -4.82
CA TRP A 59 -2.09 -11.95 -5.56
C TRP A 59 -3.48 -11.74 -4.94
N SER A 60 -3.65 -12.01 -3.64
CA SER A 60 -4.95 -11.88 -2.99
C SER A 60 -5.48 -10.44 -2.98
N GLN A 61 -4.58 -9.45 -2.94
CA GLN A 61 -4.96 -8.04 -3.02
C GLN A 61 -5.30 -7.64 -4.47
N MET A 62 -4.56 -8.17 -5.45
CA MET A 62 -4.87 -8.01 -6.87
C MET A 62 -6.26 -8.56 -7.19
N GLU A 63 -6.54 -9.84 -6.89
CA GLU A 63 -7.84 -10.47 -7.13
C GLU A 63 -8.97 -9.66 -6.48
N LYS A 64 -8.82 -9.31 -5.18
CA LYS A 64 -9.83 -8.56 -4.45
C LYS A 64 -10.06 -7.17 -5.05
N SER A 65 -9.00 -6.50 -5.50
CA SER A 65 -9.12 -5.18 -6.15
C SER A 65 -9.92 -5.22 -7.45
N TYR A 66 -9.70 -6.26 -8.29
CA TYR A 66 -10.45 -6.43 -9.54
C TYR A 66 -11.91 -6.70 -9.25
N ARG A 67 -12.19 -7.67 -8.38
CA ARG A 67 -13.55 -8.03 -8.00
C ARG A 67 -14.31 -6.85 -7.41
N THR A 68 -13.69 -6.13 -6.47
CA THR A 68 -14.30 -4.94 -5.86
C THR A 68 -14.56 -3.84 -6.89
N ALA A 69 -13.59 -3.52 -7.76
CA ALA A 69 -13.77 -2.48 -8.76
C ALA A 69 -14.87 -2.81 -9.78
N ILE A 70 -14.87 -4.04 -10.30
CA ILE A 70 -15.83 -4.50 -11.30
C ILE A 70 -17.25 -4.48 -10.71
N THR A 71 -17.44 -5.04 -9.51
CA THR A 71 -18.75 -5.06 -8.85
C THR A 71 -19.22 -3.64 -8.50
N SER A 72 -18.37 -2.81 -7.88
CA SER A 72 -18.73 -1.45 -7.49
C SER A 72 -19.06 -0.58 -8.72
N PHE A 73 -18.26 -0.67 -9.78
CA PHE A 73 -18.52 0.05 -11.02
C PHE A 73 -19.82 -0.41 -11.70
N SER A 74 -20.14 -1.71 -11.67
CA SER A 74 -21.38 -2.22 -12.27
C SER A 74 -22.65 -1.63 -11.64
N ILE A 75 -22.57 -1.27 -10.36
CA ILE A 75 -23.69 -0.71 -9.59
C ILE A 75 -23.74 0.82 -9.75
N ASN A 76 -22.61 1.49 -9.50
CA ASN A 76 -22.57 2.96 -9.37
C ASN A 76 -22.24 3.69 -10.68
N GLN A 77 -21.72 2.98 -11.70
CA GLN A 77 -21.20 3.55 -12.95
C GLN A 77 -20.16 4.67 -12.73
N ASN A 78 -19.52 4.70 -11.55
CA ASN A 78 -18.52 5.67 -11.14
C ASN A 78 -17.19 4.97 -10.82
N TRP A 79 -16.17 5.23 -11.63
CA TRP A 79 -14.87 4.58 -11.47
C TRP A 79 -14.10 5.08 -10.23
N GLU A 80 -14.24 6.36 -9.90
CA GLU A 80 -13.57 6.93 -8.73
C GLU A 80 -14.10 6.26 -7.45
N GLU A 81 -15.42 6.15 -7.31
CA GLU A 81 -16.05 5.42 -6.21
C GLU A 81 -15.64 3.94 -6.17
N ALA A 82 -15.53 3.29 -7.34
CA ALA A 82 -15.03 1.93 -7.42
C ALA A 82 -13.60 1.81 -6.86
N THR A 83 -12.70 2.73 -7.23
CA THR A 83 -11.31 2.74 -6.71
C THR A 83 -11.22 3.16 -5.23
N LYS A 84 -12.12 4.01 -4.73
CA LYS A 84 -12.27 4.29 -3.29
C LYS A 84 -12.61 3.02 -2.52
N GLU A 85 -13.60 2.27 -3.01
CA GLU A 85 -14.00 1.00 -2.39
C GLU A 85 -12.87 -0.05 -2.45
N VAL A 86 -12.08 -0.07 -3.53
CA VAL A 86 -10.88 -0.91 -3.60
C VAL A 86 -9.89 -0.61 -2.47
N LYS A 87 -9.61 0.66 -2.18
CA LYS A 87 -8.69 1.03 -1.08
C LYS A 87 -9.21 0.52 0.27
N LYS A 88 -10.51 0.64 0.52
CA LYS A 88 -11.16 0.12 1.74
C LYS A 88 -11.06 -1.41 1.84
N GLN A 89 -11.37 -2.11 0.75
CA GLN A 89 -11.54 -3.57 0.77
C GLN A 89 -10.24 -4.36 0.59
N ALA A 90 -9.32 -3.90 -0.26
CA ALA A 90 -8.18 -4.68 -0.72
C ALA A 90 -6.85 -4.30 -0.07
N SER A 91 -6.69 -3.07 0.44
CA SER A 91 -5.43 -2.66 1.06
C SER A 91 -5.12 -3.45 2.33
N PHE A 92 -3.97 -4.13 2.31
CA PHE A 92 -3.45 -4.97 3.40
C PHE A 92 -4.42 -6.06 3.91
N ALA A 93 -5.45 -6.42 3.15
CA ALA A 93 -6.54 -7.29 3.61
C ALA A 93 -6.06 -8.65 4.17
N GLY A 94 -6.86 -9.23 5.07
CA GLY A 94 -6.58 -10.51 5.73
C GLY A 94 -5.71 -10.36 6.98
N SER A 95 -4.95 -11.40 7.32
CA SER A 95 -4.15 -11.45 8.55
C SER A 95 -3.12 -10.33 8.66
N MET A 96 -2.67 -9.77 7.53
CA MET A 96 -1.75 -8.64 7.50
C MET A 96 -2.36 -7.38 8.13
N ARG A 97 -3.63 -7.07 7.82
CA ARG A 97 -4.36 -5.95 8.41
C ARG A 97 -4.51 -6.12 9.92
N ASN A 98 -4.86 -7.33 10.37
CA ASN A 98 -5.01 -7.60 11.81
C ASN A 98 -3.72 -7.34 12.57
N ASN A 99 -2.58 -7.84 12.06
CA ASN A 99 -1.27 -7.59 12.68
C ASN A 99 -0.90 -6.10 12.67
N LEU A 100 -1.22 -5.40 11.59
CA LEU A 100 -1.00 -3.96 11.46
C LEU A 100 -1.80 -3.18 12.52
N ILE A 101 -3.10 -3.48 12.67
CA ILE A 101 -3.97 -2.88 13.68
C ILE A 101 -3.40 -3.11 15.09
N THR A 102 -3.07 -4.36 15.45
CA THR A 102 -2.49 -4.68 16.76
C THR A 102 -1.23 -3.86 17.05
N MET A 103 -0.33 -3.78 16.08
CA MET A 103 0.92 -3.03 16.24
C MET A 103 0.68 -1.52 16.37
N LEU A 104 -0.28 -0.95 15.63
CA LEU A 104 -0.60 0.48 15.70
C LEU A 104 -1.33 0.86 17.00
N ASP A 105 -2.22 0.00 17.48
CA ASP A 105 -2.90 0.16 18.76
C ASP A 105 -1.88 0.04 19.92
N GLU A 106 -0.93 -0.89 19.83
CA GLU A 106 0.18 -1.00 20.79
C GLU A 106 1.13 0.21 20.81
N LEU A 107 1.14 1.01 19.73
CA LEU A 107 1.85 2.28 19.64
C LEU A 107 0.97 3.48 20.03
N GLU A 108 -0.25 3.23 20.50
CA GLU A 108 -1.23 4.22 20.93
C GLU A 108 -1.61 5.24 19.84
N LEU A 109 -1.52 4.84 18.56
CA LEU A 109 -1.96 5.70 17.46
C LEU A 109 -3.47 5.97 17.53
N ASN A 110 -4.25 5.00 18.01
CA ASN A 110 -5.68 5.16 18.27
C ASN A 110 -5.94 6.28 19.30
N ASN A 111 -5.18 6.32 20.40
CA ASN A 111 -5.29 7.38 21.41
C ASN A 111 -4.91 8.74 20.82
N LYS A 112 -3.84 8.80 20.03
CA LYS A 112 -3.39 10.02 19.35
C LYS A 112 -4.46 10.60 18.41
N LEU A 113 -5.29 9.74 17.82
CA LEU A 113 -6.37 10.10 16.90
C LEU A 113 -7.73 10.27 17.57
N ASN A 114 -7.85 10.01 18.88
CA ASN A 114 -9.12 9.97 19.61
C ASN A 114 -10.13 8.95 19.02
N ILE A 115 -9.65 7.77 18.64
CA ILE A 115 -10.47 6.65 18.15
C ILE A 115 -10.27 5.41 19.04
N LEU A 116 -11.23 4.49 19.06
CA LEU A 116 -11.18 3.31 19.94
C LEU A 116 -10.05 2.36 19.56
N SER A 117 -9.89 2.13 18.25
CA SER A 117 -8.84 1.28 17.68
C SER A 117 -8.53 1.77 16.27
N THR A 118 -7.28 1.57 15.83
CA THR A 118 -6.86 1.82 14.45
C THR A 118 -7.54 0.92 13.43
N SER A 119 -8.29 -0.09 13.86
CA SER A 119 -9.25 -0.79 13.00
C SER A 119 -10.25 0.17 12.32
N GLN A 120 -10.68 1.23 13.02
CA GLN A 120 -11.60 2.23 12.46
C GLN A 120 -11.02 2.95 11.24
N LEU A 121 -9.68 3.04 11.08
CA LEU A 121 -9.03 3.61 9.87
C LEU A 121 -9.35 2.83 8.59
N PHE A 122 -9.69 1.54 8.71
CA PHE A 122 -10.04 0.70 7.57
C PHE A 122 -11.54 0.64 7.29
N ASP A 123 -12.36 1.24 8.16
CA ASP A 123 -13.82 1.21 8.09
C ASP A 123 -14.42 2.62 8.27
N GLU A 124 -14.82 2.99 9.49
CA GLU A 124 -15.57 4.23 9.80
C GLU A 124 -14.76 5.51 9.56
N GLN A 125 -13.47 5.50 9.87
CA GLN A 125 -12.54 6.61 9.77
C GLN A 125 -11.62 6.48 8.55
N ASN A 126 -12.08 5.81 7.50
CA ASN A 126 -11.28 5.62 6.28
C ASN A 126 -10.92 6.94 5.57
N SER A 127 -11.67 8.01 5.83
CA SER A 127 -11.43 9.35 5.28
C SER A 127 -10.07 9.95 5.67
N ILE A 128 -9.46 9.53 6.78
CA ILE A 128 -8.14 10.03 7.21
C ILE A 128 -6.97 9.11 6.87
N LEU A 129 -7.23 7.97 6.22
CA LEU A 129 -6.21 6.99 5.83
C LEU A 129 -5.97 7.03 4.31
N HIS A 130 -4.69 7.10 3.92
CA HIS A 130 -4.24 6.72 2.59
C HIS A 130 -3.39 5.44 2.67
N THR A 131 -3.54 4.56 1.68
CA THR A 131 -2.72 3.35 1.57
C THR A 131 -2.09 3.28 0.19
N THR A 132 -0.80 2.99 0.16
CA THR A 132 -0.04 2.90 -1.09
C THR A 132 1.10 1.89 -0.97
N SER A 133 1.92 1.77 -2.01
CA SER A 133 3.10 0.91 -2.05
C SER A 133 4.18 1.56 -2.89
N ILE A 134 5.45 1.32 -2.54
CA ILE A 134 6.59 1.84 -3.32
C ILE A 134 6.54 1.35 -4.78
N ILE A 135 6.02 0.15 -5.01
CA ILE A 135 5.61 -0.32 -6.32
C ILE A 135 4.09 -0.42 -6.26
N LYS A 136 3.41 0.60 -6.83
CA LYS A 136 1.95 0.80 -6.69
C LYS A 136 1.11 -0.41 -7.10
N TYR A 137 1.60 -1.18 -8.07
CA TYR A 137 0.84 -2.21 -8.74
C TYR A 137 1.37 -3.62 -8.46
N PRO A 138 0.50 -4.66 -8.48
CA PRO A 138 0.88 -6.04 -8.22
C PRO A 138 2.12 -6.49 -9.01
N THR A 139 3.13 -6.90 -8.25
CA THR A 139 4.43 -7.29 -8.79
C THR A 139 4.77 -8.72 -8.37
N PHE A 140 5.23 -9.50 -9.34
CA PHE A 140 5.57 -10.91 -9.16
C PHE A 140 7.01 -11.18 -9.60
N ASN A 141 7.67 -12.12 -8.93
CA ASN A 141 8.98 -12.65 -9.31
C ASN A 141 8.84 -14.16 -9.51
N LYS A 142 9.04 -14.65 -10.74
CA LYS A 142 8.81 -16.06 -11.12
C LYS A 142 7.40 -16.54 -10.70
N GLY A 143 6.37 -15.75 -10.98
CA GLY A 143 4.97 -16.05 -10.65
C GLY A 143 4.59 -16.02 -9.15
N LYS A 144 5.53 -15.70 -8.25
CA LYS A 144 5.29 -15.55 -6.80
C LYS A 144 5.25 -14.08 -6.41
N ASN A 145 4.55 -13.74 -5.33
CA ASN A 145 4.50 -12.36 -4.82
C ASN A 145 5.91 -11.82 -4.62
N TYR A 146 6.21 -10.65 -5.17
CA TYR A 146 7.48 -9.99 -4.96
C TYR A 146 7.58 -9.47 -3.51
N THR A 147 8.73 -9.70 -2.87
CA THR A 147 8.94 -9.46 -1.43
C THR A 147 9.86 -8.27 -1.14
N GLY A 148 10.29 -7.52 -2.15
CA GLY A 148 11.23 -6.41 -1.98
C GLY A 148 12.70 -6.83 -1.77
N ARG A 149 13.00 -8.13 -1.69
CA ARG A 149 14.36 -8.62 -1.37
C ARG A 149 15.22 -8.90 -2.60
N THR A 150 14.68 -9.65 -3.57
CA THR A 150 15.45 -10.10 -4.74
C THR A 150 14.60 -9.99 -6.00
N PRO A 151 14.99 -9.18 -7.00
CA PRO A 151 16.06 -8.18 -6.94
C PRO A 151 15.71 -7.01 -6.01
N LEU A 152 16.64 -6.08 -5.75
CA LEU A 152 16.35 -4.87 -4.94
C LEU A 152 15.62 -3.82 -5.80
N PRO A 153 14.60 -3.12 -5.27
CA PRO A 153 13.78 -2.20 -6.07
C PRO A 153 14.60 -1.13 -6.80
N LEU A 154 15.46 -0.39 -6.08
CA LEU A 154 16.27 0.70 -6.65
C LEU A 154 17.42 0.24 -7.56
N ARG A 155 17.66 -1.08 -7.68
CA ARG A 155 18.67 -1.67 -8.57
C ARG A 155 18.06 -2.41 -9.76
N THR A 156 16.74 -2.32 -9.93
CA THR A 156 16.00 -2.99 -10.99
C THR A 156 15.25 -1.92 -11.76
N GLU A 157 15.56 -1.75 -13.04
CA GLU A 157 15.16 -0.56 -13.81
C GLU A 157 13.64 -0.41 -13.87
N ILE A 158 12.91 -1.49 -14.16
CA ILE A 158 11.44 -1.47 -14.17
C ILE A 158 10.88 -1.08 -12.81
N LEU A 159 11.41 -1.61 -11.69
CA LEU A 159 10.90 -1.30 -10.36
C LEU A 159 11.20 0.14 -9.96
N LYS A 160 12.39 0.63 -10.27
CA LYS A 160 12.81 2.02 -10.07
C LYS A 160 11.91 2.98 -10.86
N ASN A 161 11.63 2.69 -12.12
CA ASN A 161 10.75 3.50 -12.96
C ASN A 161 9.33 3.59 -12.39
N PHE A 162 8.80 2.50 -11.82
CA PHE A 162 7.50 2.54 -11.13
C PHE A 162 7.53 3.36 -9.84
N ILE A 163 8.63 3.32 -9.08
CA ILE A 163 8.80 4.19 -7.91
C ILE A 163 8.78 5.66 -8.36
N GLU A 164 9.56 6.01 -9.38
CA GLU A 164 9.72 7.38 -9.85
C GLU A 164 8.47 7.93 -10.56
N SER A 165 7.80 7.10 -11.36
CA SER A 165 6.66 7.53 -12.19
C SER A 165 5.30 7.42 -11.49
N ASN A 166 5.20 6.65 -10.39
CA ASN A 166 3.94 6.45 -9.70
C ASN A 166 4.01 6.81 -8.21
N PHE A 167 4.96 6.24 -7.48
CA PHE A 167 5.01 6.44 -6.02
C PHE A 167 5.45 7.86 -5.66
N LEU A 168 6.50 8.41 -6.29
CA LEU A 168 6.99 9.76 -6.02
C LEU A 168 5.92 10.84 -6.26
N PRO A 169 5.24 10.91 -7.42
CA PRO A 169 4.16 11.86 -7.62
C PRO A 169 3.03 11.67 -6.62
N GLU A 170 2.72 10.43 -6.23
CA GLU A 170 1.64 10.14 -5.29
C GLU A 170 1.96 10.62 -3.87
N ILE A 171 3.13 10.27 -3.33
CA ILE A 171 3.52 10.62 -1.95
C ILE A 171 3.77 12.12 -1.79
N ASN A 172 4.20 12.81 -2.84
CA ASN A 172 4.43 14.25 -2.84
C ASN A 172 3.13 15.07 -3.05
N ASN A 173 1.95 14.44 -3.10
CA ASN A 173 0.68 15.17 -2.88
C ASN A 173 0.42 15.46 -1.40
N PHE A 174 1.24 14.92 -0.51
CA PHE A 174 1.07 15.01 0.93
C PHE A 174 2.21 15.80 1.56
N GLU A 175 1.84 16.65 2.52
CA GLU A 175 2.77 17.41 3.37
C GLU A 175 2.31 17.33 4.82
N ASN A 176 3.28 17.29 5.74
CA ASN A 176 3.08 17.23 7.19
C ASN A 176 2.23 16.03 7.64
N LYS A 177 2.20 14.93 6.87
CA LYS A 177 1.43 13.72 7.21
C LYS A 177 2.31 12.68 7.90
N LEU A 178 1.69 11.80 8.70
CA LEU A 178 2.38 10.66 9.29
C LEU A 178 2.47 9.52 8.26
N VAL A 179 3.69 9.20 7.82
CA VAL A 179 3.97 8.10 6.88
C VAL A 179 4.51 6.90 7.63
N ILE A 180 3.85 5.75 7.48
CA ILE A 180 4.19 4.49 8.13
C ILE A 180 4.73 3.50 7.08
N PRO A 181 6.07 3.39 6.93
CA PRO A 181 6.69 2.43 6.02
C PRO A 181 6.64 1.01 6.59
N LEU A 182 6.12 0.07 5.81
CA LEU A 182 6.02 -1.32 6.25
C LEU A 182 7.29 -2.11 5.95
N GLY A 183 8.19 -2.17 6.92
CA GLY A 183 9.38 -3.02 6.90
C GLY A 183 10.60 -2.43 6.20
N THR A 184 11.73 -3.12 6.36
CA THR A 184 13.06 -2.61 6.02
C THR A 184 13.28 -2.30 4.54
N CYS A 185 12.58 -3.01 3.63
CA CYS A 185 12.63 -2.70 2.20
C CYS A 185 12.07 -1.30 1.93
N VAL A 186 10.87 -1.02 2.45
CA VAL A 186 10.20 0.27 2.26
C VAL A 186 11.00 1.38 2.94
N SER A 187 11.44 1.18 4.18
CA SER A 187 12.25 2.17 4.90
C SER A 187 13.51 2.55 4.12
N LYS A 188 14.26 1.58 3.57
CA LYS A 188 15.47 1.85 2.79
C LYS A 188 15.20 2.63 1.51
N VAL A 189 14.08 2.36 0.83
CA VAL A 189 13.68 3.11 -0.35
C VAL A 189 13.35 4.55 0.03
N LEU A 190 12.53 4.76 1.07
CA LEU A 190 12.20 6.12 1.52
C LEU A 190 13.42 6.90 2.01
N THR A 191 14.33 6.25 2.76
CA THR A 191 15.59 6.90 3.18
C THR A 191 16.40 7.36 1.97
N LYS A 192 16.56 6.51 0.94
CA LYS A 192 17.31 6.90 -0.25
C LYS A 192 16.63 8.04 -1.02
N LEU A 193 15.31 7.99 -1.19
CA LEU A 193 14.57 9.07 -1.84
C LEU A 193 14.64 10.39 -1.05
N ASN A 194 14.67 10.33 0.28
CA ASN A 194 14.86 11.49 1.13
C ASN A 194 16.28 12.06 1.01
N GLU A 195 17.31 11.21 1.01
CA GLU A 195 18.71 11.63 0.77
C GLU A 195 18.89 12.32 -0.59
N ASP A 196 18.12 11.91 -1.59
CA ASP A 196 18.11 12.50 -2.93
C ASP A 196 17.24 13.77 -3.03
N ASN A 197 16.66 14.25 -1.92
CA ASN A 197 15.74 15.39 -1.85
C ASN A 197 14.49 15.24 -2.75
N LEU A 198 13.98 14.01 -2.90
CA LEU A 198 12.83 13.69 -3.75
C LEU A 198 11.51 13.60 -2.98
N LEU A 199 11.53 13.69 -1.65
CA LEU A 199 10.36 13.56 -0.79
C LEU A 199 9.99 14.90 -0.14
N ASN A 200 8.68 15.18 -0.08
CA ASN A 200 8.14 16.31 0.68
C ASN A 200 8.33 16.13 2.20
N SER A 201 8.12 17.23 2.93
CA SER A 201 8.19 17.32 4.41
C SER A 201 7.07 16.53 5.10
N ASN A 202 7.13 15.20 5.05
CA ASN A 202 6.30 14.29 5.82
C ASN A 202 7.07 13.71 7.00
N ILE A 203 6.33 13.20 7.99
CA ILE A 203 6.91 12.56 9.18
C ILE A 203 6.96 11.05 8.92
N TYR A 204 8.15 10.53 8.67
CA TYR A 204 8.37 9.12 8.39
C TYR A 204 8.65 8.35 9.68
N LEU A 205 7.76 7.41 10.02
CA LEU A 205 7.94 6.52 11.16
C LEU A 205 9.10 5.56 10.90
N ASN A 206 10.06 5.52 11.83
CA ASN A 206 11.24 4.69 11.68
C ASN A 206 11.03 3.28 12.24
N HIS A 207 11.70 2.29 11.65
CA HIS A 207 11.79 0.91 12.15
C HIS A 207 10.49 0.09 12.21
N PHE A 208 9.38 0.58 11.66
CA PHE A 208 8.12 -0.17 11.67
C PHE A 208 8.27 -1.50 10.90
N PRO A 209 8.06 -2.66 11.55
CA PRO A 209 8.30 -3.95 10.92
C PRO A 209 7.22 -4.30 9.91
N HIS A 210 7.55 -5.15 8.94
CA HIS A 210 6.55 -5.61 7.97
C HIS A 210 5.49 -6.47 8.69
N PRO A 211 4.17 -6.20 8.54
CA PRO A 211 3.11 -6.84 9.33
C PRO A 211 2.72 -8.25 8.83
N SER A 212 3.23 -8.70 7.67
CA SER A 212 2.96 -10.06 7.16
C SER A 212 3.34 -11.15 8.18
N GLY A 213 2.48 -12.17 8.29
CA GLY A 213 2.76 -13.37 9.10
C GLY A 213 3.98 -14.17 8.65
N SER A 214 4.47 -13.97 7.42
CA SER A 214 5.73 -14.56 6.94
C SER A 214 6.98 -13.92 7.57
N ASN A 215 6.84 -12.76 8.23
CA ASN A 215 7.95 -12.12 8.94
C ASN A 215 8.10 -12.71 10.36
N GLY A 216 8.85 -13.80 10.47
CA GLY A 216 9.12 -14.45 11.77
C GLY A 216 9.86 -13.58 12.80
N HIS A 217 10.50 -12.48 12.36
CA HIS A 217 11.22 -11.55 13.25
C HIS A 217 10.38 -10.34 13.67
N ARG A 218 9.14 -10.21 13.20
CA ARG A 218 8.27 -9.04 13.43
C ARG A 218 8.15 -8.67 14.91
N HIS A 219 7.89 -9.65 15.78
CA HIS A 219 7.70 -9.40 17.22
C HIS A 219 8.97 -8.86 17.89
N LYS A 220 10.14 -9.42 17.55
CA LYS A 220 11.42 -8.93 18.06
C LYS A 220 11.71 -7.51 17.55
N GLN A 221 11.60 -7.29 16.24
CA GLN A 221 11.79 -5.97 15.61
C GLN A 221 10.86 -4.91 16.21
N PHE A 222 9.57 -5.25 16.40
CA PHE A 222 8.60 -4.34 17.00
C PHE A 222 9.01 -3.98 18.43
N LYS A 223 9.34 -4.98 19.24
CA LYS A 223 9.75 -4.77 20.64
C LYS A 223 11.00 -3.90 20.76
N ASP A 224 12.02 -4.16 19.93
CA ASP A 224 13.31 -3.46 19.97
C ASP A 224 13.15 -1.95 19.70
N TYR A 225 12.17 -1.54 18.88
CA TYR A 225 11.95 -0.14 18.48
C TYR A 225 10.64 0.48 18.99
N LYS A 226 9.86 -0.23 19.83
CA LYS A 226 8.52 0.21 20.26
C LYS A 226 8.53 1.61 20.88
N LEU A 227 9.44 1.87 21.81
CA LEU A 227 9.53 3.16 22.50
C LEU A 227 9.86 4.31 21.55
N GLN A 228 10.76 4.08 20.59
CA GLN A 228 11.12 5.08 19.59
C GLN A 228 9.92 5.41 18.68
N MET A 229 9.24 4.38 18.17
CA MET A 229 8.04 4.56 17.33
C MET A 229 6.92 5.28 18.09
N PHE A 230 6.68 4.89 19.34
CA PHE A 230 5.70 5.53 20.22
C PHE A 230 6.00 7.02 20.40
N ASN A 231 7.25 7.37 20.70
CA ASN A 231 7.65 8.76 20.88
C ASN A 231 7.49 9.59 19.60
N GLN A 232 7.79 9.01 18.42
CA GLN A 232 7.56 9.67 17.13
C GLN A 232 6.07 9.96 16.90
N ILE A 233 5.19 8.97 17.14
CA ILE A 233 3.73 9.14 17.02
C ILE A 233 3.22 10.19 18.02
N LYS A 234 3.73 10.18 19.25
CA LYS A 234 3.37 11.17 20.26
C LYS A 234 3.73 12.59 19.84
N SER A 235 4.92 12.77 19.25
CA SER A 235 5.44 14.07 18.77
C SER A 235 4.80 14.58 17.49
N TRP A 236 4.14 13.72 16.71
CA TRP A 236 3.46 14.13 15.48
C TRP A 236 2.33 15.12 15.80
N GLU A 237 2.35 16.31 15.19
CA GLU A 237 1.28 17.29 15.30
C GLU A 237 0.20 16.98 14.26
N ILE A 238 -1.05 16.84 14.73
CA ILE A 238 -2.18 16.61 13.84
C ILE A 238 -2.73 17.97 13.45
N ASP A 239 -2.53 18.35 12.18
CA ASP A 239 -3.25 19.50 11.62
C ASP A 239 -4.76 19.26 11.76
N ASN A 240 -5.47 20.20 12.38
CA ASN A 240 -6.92 20.13 12.55
C ASN A 240 -7.62 20.23 11.21
#